data_AF-A0A3D3CZH7-F1
#
_entry.id   AF-A0A3D3CZH7-F1
#
_cell.length_a   1.000
_cell.length_b   1.000
_cell.length_c   1.000
_cell.angle_alpha   90.00
_cell.angle_beta   90.00
_cell.angle_gamma   90.00
#
_symmetry.space_group_name_H-M   'P 1'
#
loop_
_entity.id
_entity.type
_entity.pdbx_description
1 polymer ?
#
loop_
_entity_poly.entity_id
_entity_poly.type
_entity_poly.pdbx_seq_one_letter_code
_entity_poly.pdbx_strand_id
1 'polypeptide(L)'
;MWDNSNDRGQTDVYKSYGGVAEGDQPTMGNNIRYFITYQTYWMYLRYFFWNFSGKQNDLQGFGNVRDGNAITGIPIIDNFFYGDQSKMPDSIRTKNKSYNRMYALPFILGMIGLFFQYNRNRRDFIVNGLLFFFTGMAIVIYLNQAGQQPRERDYAYVGSFYAFAIWIGLGVIWVKETFEKFMRAPVANYVSAGLCLLAVPVIMGNQEWDDHDRSKKTLARDLAKDYLESCPPNAMLFSFGDNDTYPLWYAQEVEGIRPDVRVVVNSLLGTDWYMNELRYKINQSAPFDVIFTPEQIQGNKRDITYITPLPGFDQKKYYDLYDMLKNVVGSDDPKYIQQQDEDILNLLPVKKLSVPVDLATVKANGMVHEGDSVLSELKIDIPNRSYLLKNDLAIYAIIAANHWKRPICFTSTQELADL
;
A
#
# COMPACT_ATOMS: atom_id res chain seq x y z
N MET A 1 21.60 6.13 2.04
CA MET A 1 21.62 5.63 3.44
C MET A 1 21.62 6.74 4.48
N TRP A 2 22.02 7.97 4.12
CA TRP A 2 21.95 9.14 5.00
C TRP A 2 20.80 10.06 4.56
N ASP A 3 19.87 10.32 5.46
CA ASP A 3 18.84 11.36 5.36
C ASP A 3 19.21 12.43 6.40
N ASN A 4 19.40 13.68 5.98
CA ASN A 4 19.71 14.80 6.89
C ASN A 4 18.48 15.26 7.67
N SER A 5 17.28 14.76 7.34
CA SER A 5 16.03 15.07 8.00
C SER A 5 15.68 13.97 9.03
N ASN A 6 15.20 14.37 10.20
CA ASN A 6 14.57 13.47 11.17
C ASN A 6 13.04 13.59 11.13
N ASP A 7 12.48 14.12 10.05
CA ASP A 7 11.04 14.42 9.92
C ASP A 7 10.17 13.17 10.05
N ARG A 8 10.79 11.98 9.90
CA ARG A 8 10.16 10.66 10.04
C ARG A 8 10.64 9.87 11.26
N GLY A 9 11.34 10.52 12.20
CA GLY A 9 11.86 9.91 13.44
C GLY A 9 12.93 8.83 13.22
N GLN A 10 13.58 8.79 12.06
CA GLN A 10 14.52 7.72 11.69
C GLN A 10 15.75 7.67 12.60
N THR A 11 16.22 8.85 13.00
CA THR A 11 17.37 8.99 13.91
C THR A 11 17.01 8.47 15.30
N ASP A 12 15.78 8.72 15.76
CA ASP A 12 15.32 8.29 17.08
C ASP A 12 15.15 6.76 17.14
N VAL A 13 14.63 6.16 16.06
CA VAL A 13 14.57 4.69 15.94
C VAL A 13 15.97 4.09 15.93
N TYR A 14 16.88 4.67 15.15
CA TYR A 14 18.27 4.19 15.10
C TYR A 14 18.93 4.28 16.48
N LYS A 15 18.79 5.41 17.18
CA LYS A 15 19.35 5.58 18.52
C LYS A 15 18.75 4.59 19.53
N SER A 16 17.43 4.40 19.51
CA SER A 16 16.71 3.49 20.40
C SER A 16 17.15 2.02 20.20
N TYR A 17 17.09 1.51 18.97
CA TYR A 17 17.42 0.12 18.68
C TYR A 17 18.93 -0.14 18.64
N GLY A 18 19.70 0.83 18.16
CA GLY A 18 21.16 0.82 18.08
C GLY A 18 21.84 1.11 19.43
N GLY A 19 21.11 1.56 20.44
CA GLY A 19 21.63 1.85 21.77
C GLY A 19 22.63 2.99 21.79
N VAL A 20 22.34 4.07 21.06
CA VAL A 20 23.17 5.29 21.02
C VAL A 20 22.59 6.29 22.01
N ALA A 21 23.42 6.74 22.97
CA ALA A 21 23.01 7.76 23.92
C ALA A 21 22.85 9.13 23.25
N GLU A 22 22.10 10.02 23.89
CA GLU A 22 21.93 11.38 23.40
C GLU A 22 23.28 12.12 23.42
N GLY A 23 23.67 12.71 22.29
CA GLY A 23 24.95 13.42 22.13
C GLY A 23 26.12 12.55 21.66
N ASP A 24 25.99 11.22 21.70
CA ASP A 24 27.04 10.31 21.24
C ASP A 24 27.04 10.11 19.72
N GLN A 25 28.23 9.89 19.17
CA GLN A 25 28.39 9.52 17.76
C GLN A 25 28.17 7.99 17.58
N PRO A 26 27.43 7.57 16.55
CA PRO A 26 27.25 6.15 16.25
C PRO A 26 28.58 5.41 16.00
N THR A 27 28.70 4.20 16.55
CA THR A 27 29.82 3.29 16.30
C THR A 27 29.40 2.11 15.42
N MET A 28 30.38 1.36 14.90
CA MET A 28 30.09 0.10 14.19
C MET A 28 29.34 -0.91 15.09
N GLY A 29 29.59 -0.89 16.39
CA GLY A 29 28.83 -1.71 17.35
C GLY A 29 27.35 -1.34 17.37
N ASN A 30 27.02 -0.05 17.29
CA ASN A 30 25.63 0.41 17.20
C ASN A 30 24.98 0.00 15.88
N ASN A 31 25.72 0.03 14.77
CA ASN A 31 25.23 -0.46 13.47
C ASN A 31 24.89 -1.96 13.53
N ILE A 32 25.78 -2.78 14.09
CA ILE A 32 25.53 -4.22 14.26
C ILE A 32 24.33 -4.46 15.16
N ARG A 33 24.23 -3.70 16.27
CA ARG A 33 23.09 -3.79 17.17
C ARG A 33 21.79 -3.45 16.47
N TYR A 34 21.74 -2.34 15.72
CA TYR A 34 20.57 -1.94 14.95
C TYR A 34 20.17 -2.98 13.90
N PHE A 35 21.15 -3.55 13.19
CA PHE A 35 20.90 -4.63 12.24
C PHE A 35 20.26 -5.85 12.91
N ILE A 36 20.75 -6.25 14.09
CA ILE A 36 20.23 -7.41 14.82
C ILE A 36 18.85 -7.12 15.43
N THR A 37 18.69 -6.00 16.13
CA THR A 37 17.49 -5.71 16.94
C THR A 37 16.34 -5.16 16.10
N TYR A 38 16.61 -4.24 15.18
CA TYR A 38 15.59 -3.64 14.34
C TYR A 38 15.41 -4.41 13.04
N GLN A 39 16.43 -4.44 12.18
CA GLN A 39 16.26 -4.94 10.82
C GLN A 39 16.00 -6.45 10.78
N THR A 40 16.75 -7.21 11.59
CA THR A 40 16.62 -8.67 11.63
C THR A 40 15.49 -9.10 12.56
N TYR A 41 15.51 -8.68 13.82
CA TYR A 41 14.51 -9.13 14.78
C TYR A 41 13.17 -8.45 14.57
N TRP A 42 13.08 -7.14 14.79
CA TRP A 42 11.81 -6.40 14.75
C TRP A 42 11.11 -6.48 13.40
N MET A 43 11.86 -6.30 12.31
CA MET A 43 11.31 -6.21 10.97
C MET A 43 11.16 -7.57 10.26
N TYR A 44 11.71 -8.67 10.79
CA TYR A 44 11.58 -9.98 10.16
C TYR A 44 11.27 -11.10 11.16
N LEU A 45 12.21 -11.45 12.06
CA LEU A 45 12.04 -12.63 12.92
C LEU A 45 10.82 -12.53 13.84
N ARG A 46 10.42 -11.32 14.25
CA ARG A 46 9.18 -11.07 14.98
C ARG A 46 7.96 -11.62 14.24
N TYR A 47 7.81 -11.30 12.95
CA TYR A 47 6.69 -11.84 12.14
C TYR A 47 6.83 -13.33 11.86
N PHE A 48 8.06 -13.81 11.69
CA PHE A 48 8.32 -15.24 11.62
C PHE A 48 7.81 -15.95 12.89
N PHE A 49 8.10 -15.41 14.07
CA PHE A 49 7.61 -15.97 15.33
C PHE A 49 6.10 -15.75 15.56
N TRP A 50 5.47 -14.71 15.02
CA TRP A 50 4.00 -14.62 15.02
C TRP A 50 3.37 -15.86 14.41
N ASN A 51 3.92 -16.35 13.29
CA ASN A 51 3.39 -17.51 12.56
C ASN A 51 3.77 -18.86 13.18
N PHE A 52 4.87 -18.95 13.94
CA PHE A 52 5.40 -20.24 14.42
C PHE A 52 5.52 -20.39 15.95
N SER A 53 5.17 -19.34 16.69
CA SER A 53 5.24 -19.31 18.17
C SER A 53 4.02 -18.67 18.80
N GLY A 54 3.61 -17.51 18.30
CA GLY A 54 2.49 -16.74 18.84
C GLY A 54 2.68 -15.24 18.75
N LYS A 55 1.59 -14.51 18.95
CA LYS A 55 1.47 -13.07 18.74
C LYS A 55 0.91 -12.39 19.99
N GLN A 56 1.54 -11.29 20.41
CA GLN A 56 1.12 -10.55 21.60
C GLN A 56 -0.14 -9.70 21.36
N ASN A 57 -0.24 -9.11 20.16
CA ASN A 57 -1.38 -8.33 19.66
C ASN A 57 -1.05 -7.81 18.26
N ASP A 58 -2.03 -7.19 17.62
CA ASP A 58 -1.93 -6.50 16.32
C ASP A 58 -1.76 -4.98 16.44
N LEU A 59 -1.40 -4.45 17.62
CA LEU A 59 -1.12 -3.03 17.76
C LEU A 59 0.22 -2.71 17.08
N GLN A 60 0.24 -1.61 16.31
CA GLN A 60 1.47 -1.11 15.70
C GLN A 60 2.48 -0.78 16.80
N GLY A 61 3.55 -1.56 16.87
CA GLY A 61 4.64 -1.34 17.81
C GLY A 61 5.80 -0.56 17.20
N PHE A 62 6.62 0.01 18.08
CA PHE A 62 7.90 0.64 17.76
C PHE A 62 9.01 0.16 18.70
N GLY A 63 8.98 -1.11 19.09
CA GLY A 63 10.00 -1.72 19.96
C GLY A 63 9.68 -1.71 21.45
N ASN A 64 8.50 -1.25 21.82
CA ASN A 64 8.05 -1.32 23.21
C ASN A 64 7.62 -2.75 23.57
N VAL A 65 7.65 -3.07 24.87
CA VAL A 65 7.36 -4.42 25.38
C VAL A 65 5.88 -4.82 25.31
N ARG A 66 4.98 -3.91 24.93
CA ARG A 66 3.52 -4.08 24.96
C ARG A 66 2.92 -4.33 23.58
N ASP A 67 3.45 -3.72 22.54
CA ASP A 67 2.78 -3.64 21.24
C ASP A 67 3.49 -4.48 20.18
N GLY A 68 2.73 -5.39 19.57
CA GLY A 68 3.17 -6.12 18.39
C GLY A 68 4.35 -7.07 18.61
N ASN A 69 4.64 -7.54 19.83
CA ASN A 69 5.72 -8.51 20.03
C ASN A 69 5.30 -9.93 19.62
N ALA A 70 6.28 -10.80 19.41
CA ALA A 70 6.06 -12.23 19.30
C ALA A 70 6.17 -12.88 20.67
N ILE A 71 5.31 -13.86 20.97
CA ILE A 71 5.30 -14.55 22.25
C ILE A 71 5.25 -16.06 22.04
N THR A 72 5.51 -16.80 23.12
CA THR A 72 5.33 -18.25 23.15
C THR A 72 4.00 -18.63 23.77
N GLY A 73 3.49 -17.86 24.74
CA GLY A 73 2.40 -18.27 25.63
C GLY A 73 2.89 -19.02 26.87
N ILE A 74 4.21 -19.15 27.06
CA ILE A 74 4.84 -19.74 28.23
C ILE A 74 5.30 -18.60 29.14
N PRO A 75 4.66 -18.37 30.31
CA PRO A 75 4.90 -17.17 31.12
C PRO A 75 6.36 -16.93 31.51
N ILE A 76 7.13 -17.98 31.79
CA ILE A 76 8.54 -17.83 32.17
C ILE A 76 9.37 -17.24 31.02
N ILE A 77 9.10 -17.67 29.78
CA ILE A 77 9.82 -17.20 28.59
C ILE A 77 9.35 -15.78 28.25
N ASP A 78 8.04 -15.58 28.19
CA ASP A 78 7.48 -14.29 27.76
C ASP A 78 7.78 -13.19 28.78
N ASN A 79 7.72 -13.48 30.08
CA ASN A 79 8.03 -12.52 31.13
C ASN A 79 9.52 -12.14 31.18
N PHE A 80 10.41 -13.03 30.74
CA PHE A 80 11.84 -12.72 30.63
C PHE A 80 12.11 -11.64 29.59
N PHE A 81 11.43 -11.70 28.43
CA PHE A 81 11.64 -10.75 27.35
C PHE A 81 10.86 -9.45 27.52
N TYR A 82 9.63 -9.53 28.03
CA TYR A 82 8.67 -8.41 27.96
C TYR A 82 8.15 -7.94 29.32
N GLY A 83 8.65 -8.52 30.42
CA GLY A 83 8.10 -8.30 31.76
C GLY A 83 6.76 -9.00 31.95
N ASP A 84 6.17 -8.85 33.14
CA ASP A 84 4.98 -9.60 33.56
C ASP A 84 3.77 -9.37 32.64
N GLN A 85 3.54 -10.34 31.75
CA GLN A 85 2.47 -10.30 30.75
C GLN A 85 1.07 -10.37 31.36
N SER A 86 0.94 -10.83 32.61
CA SER A 86 -0.35 -10.85 33.31
C SER A 86 -0.87 -9.44 33.63
N LYS A 87 0.02 -8.44 33.67
CA LYS A 87 -0.31 -7.04 33.95
C LYS A 87 -0.78 -6.26 32.72
N MET A 88 -0.81 -6.88 31.54
CA MET A 88 -1.31 -6.22 30.34
C MET A 88 -2.81 -5.88 30.48
N PRO A 89 -3.26 -4.74 29.94
CA PRO A 89 -4.68 -4.40 29.90
C PRO A 89 -5.51 -5.50 29.24
N ASP A 90 -6.76 -5.67 29.70
CA ASP A 90 -7.68 -6.64 29.12
C ASP A 90 -7.98 -6.36 27.63
N SER A 91 -7.88 -5.10 27.18
CA SER A 91 -7.99 -4.75 25.76
C SER A 91 -6.96 -5.45 24.88
N ILE A 92 -5.81 -5.83 25.44
CA ILE A 92 -4.72 -6.56 24.76
C ILE A 92 -4.79 -8.05 25.09
N ARG A 93 -4.91 -8.40 26.37
CA ARG A 93 -4.74 -9.79 26.81
C ARG A 93 -5.96 -10.68 26.62
N THR A 94 -7.17 -10.12 26.65
CA THR A 94 -8.42 -10.91 26.65
C THR A 94 -9.37 -10.53 25.53
N LYS A 95 -9.35 -9.27 25.07
CA LYS A 95 -10.23 -8.78 24.01
C LYS A 95 -9.56 -8.68 22.64
N ASN A 96 -8.23 -8.65 22.58
CA ASN A 96 -7.53 -8.66 21.31
C ASN A 96 -7.54 -10.08 20.75
N LYS A 97 -8.13 -10.24 19.57
CA LYS A 97 -8.20 -11.55 18.89
C LYS A 97 -6.81 -12.05 18.50
N SER A 98 -5.89 -11.14 18.20
CA SER A 98 -4.51 -11.47 17.79
C SER A 98 -3.60 -11.87 18.96
N TYR A 99 -4.15 -12.18 20.14
CA TYR A 99 -3.38 -12.67 21.29
C TYR A 99 -3.23 -14.20 21.22
N ASN A 100 -2.35 -14.65 20.34
CA ASN A 100 -2.24 -16.05 19.92
C ASN A 100 -1.09 -16.76 20.65
N ARG A 101 -1.33 -17.95 21.20
CA ARG A 101 -0.35 -18.71 22.00
C ARG A 101 -0.19 -20.12 21.46
N MET A 102 0.87 -20.36 20.70
CA MET A 102 1.14 -21.67 20.08
C MET A 102 2.21 -22.47 20.82
N TYR A 103 2.72 -21.97 21.95
CA TYR A 103 3.72 -22.62 22.81
C TYR A 103 5.01 -23.00 22.08
N ALA A 104 5.34 -22.26 21.01
CA ALA A 104 6.44 -22.56 20.10
C ALA A 104 6.39 -23.96 19.45
N LEU A 105 5.24 -24.67 19.49
CA LEU A 105 5.12 -26.03 18.95
C LEU A 105 5.40 -26.09 17.43
N PRO A 106 4.86 -25.18 16.59
CA PRO A 106 5.21 -25.17 15.16
C PRO A 106 6.70 -24.91 14.94
N PHE A 107 7.27 -23.95 15.67
CA PHE A 107 8.70 -23.62 15.59
C PHE A 107 9.58 -24.81 15.98
N ILE A 108 9.30 -25.48 17.10
CA ILE A 108 10.07 -26.63 17.58
C ILE A 108 10.01 -27.77 16.55
N LEU A 109 8.83 -28.10 16.02
CA LEU A 109 8.69 -29.15 15.02
C LEU A 109 9.43 -28.81 13.72
N GLY A 110 9.40 -27.54 13.30
CA GLY A 110 10.18 -27.04 12.16
C GLY A 110 11.69 -27.16 12.38
N MET A 111 12.19 -26.79 13.56
CA MET A 111 13.61 -26.94 13.89
C MET A 111 14.05 -28.42 13.88
N ILE A 112 13.22 -29.32 14.42
CA ILE A 112 13.46 -30.77 14.34
C ILE A 112 13.58 -31.22 12.88
N GLY A 113 12.66 -30.81 12.02
CA GLY A 113 12.68 -31.16 10.61
C GLY A 113 13.85 -30.54 9.83
N LEU A 114 14.28 -29.34 10.20
CA LEU A 114 15.47 -28.69 9.66
C LEU A 114 16.72 -29.54 9.94
N PHE A 115 16.94 -29.94 11.20
CA PHE A 115 18.08 -30.79 11.56
C PHE A 115 17.95 -32.20 10.98
N PHE A 116 16.73 -32.74 10.88
CA PHE A 116 16.47 -34.02 10.23
C PHE A 116 16.88 -34.00 8.76
N GLN A 117 16.50 -32.96 8.01
CA GLN A 117 16.89 -32.79 6.61
C GLN A 117 18.40 -32.62 6.47
N TYR A 118 19.02 -31.78 7.31
CA TYR A 118 20.47 -31.54 7.29
C TYR A 118 21.28 -32.84 7.42
N ASN A 119 20.85 -33.74 8.32
CA ASN A 119 21.54 -35.00 8.57
C ASN A 119 21.31 -36.05 7.47
N ARG A 120 20.18 -36.01 6.77
CA ARG A 120 19.82 -37.03 5.75
C ARG A 120 20.14 -36.63 4.32
N ASN A 121 19.88 -35.39 3.94
CA ASN A 121 20.07 -34.91 2.58
C ASN A 121 20.51 -33.44 2.59
N ARG A 122 21.84 -33.26 2.58
CA ARG A 122 22.47 -31.94 2.59
C ARG A 122 22.18 -31.14 1.32
N ARG A 123 21.99 -31.79 0.17
CA ARG A 123 21.73 -31.11 -1.10
C ARG A 123 20.38 -30.42 -1.06
N ASP A 124 19.33 -31.14 -0.68
CA ASP A 124 17.98 -30.58 -0.60
C ASP A 124 17.85 -29.63 0.59
N PHE A 125 18.59 -29.86 1.67
CA PHE A 125 18.72 -28.89 2.76
C PHE A 125 19.28 -27.55 2.27
N ILE A 126 20.32 -27.56 1.44
CA ILE A 126 20.86 -26.34 0.85
C ILE A 126 19.81 -25.66 -0.03
N VAL A 127 19.07 -26.40 -0.85
CA VAL A 127 18.02 -25.81 -1.70
C VAL A 127 16.93 -25.12 -0.87
N ASN A 128 16.37 -25.80 0.13
CA ASN A 128 15.34 -25.21 1.00
C ASN A 128 15.92 -24.07 1.88
N GLY A 129 17.16 -24.22 2.34
CA GLY A 129 17.87 -23.21 3.11
C GLY A 129 18.15 -21.93 2.30
N LEU A 130 18.50 -22.06 1.02
CA LEU A 130 18.65 -20.93 0.10
C LEU A 130 17.30 -20.24 -0.11
N LEU A 131 16.22 -20.99 -0.31
CA LEU A 131 14.88 -20.42 -0.40
C LEU A 131 14.54 -19.63 0.87
N PHE A 132 14.71 -20.23 2.06
CA PHE A 132 14.49 -19.58 3.35
C PHE A 132 15.34 -18.31 3.52
N PHE A 133 16.61 -18.36 3.12
CA PHE A 133 17.53 -17.23 3.22
C PHE A 133 17.15 -16.09 2.26
N PHE A 134 16.95 -16.39 0.98
CA PHE A 134 16.69 -15.37 -0.05
C PHE A 134 15.32 -14.72 0.09
N THR A 135 14.34 -15.43 0.61
CA THR A 135 12.98 -14.91 0.85
C THR A 135 12.77 -14.39 2.29
N GLY A 136 13.84 -14.36 3.09
CA GLY A 136 13.83 -13.87 4.46
C GLY A 136 14.98 -12.88 4.68
N MET A 137 16.12 -13.39 5.16
CA MET A 137 17.28 -12.58 5.54
C MET A 137 17.84 -11.72 4.40
N ALA A 138 17.90 -12.22 3.17
CA ALA A 138 18.42 -11.44 2.05
C ALA A 138 17.53 -10.22 1.75
N ILE A 139 16.21 -10.34 1.94
CA ILE A 139 15.27 -9.21 1.79
C ILE A 139 15.57 -8.14 2.84
N VAL A 140 15.86 -8.52 4.08
CA VAL A 140 16.26 -7.58 5.14
C VAL A 140 17.49 -6.78 4.72
N ILE A 141 18.52 -7.46 4.20
CA ILE A 141 19.77 -6.85 3.74
C ILE A 141 19.51 -5.94 2.53
N TYR A 142 18.75 -6.42 1.55
CA TYR A 142 18.47 -5.71 0.31
C TYR A 142 17.63 -4.45 0.53
N LEU A 143 16.52 -4.59 1.26
CA LEU A 143 15.63 -3.46 1.55
C LEU A 143 16.26 -2.47 2.51
N ASN A 144 17.21 -2.92 3.36
CA ASN A 144 17.89 -2.10 4.36
C ASN A 144 16.89 -1.19 5.10
N GLN A 145 15.83 -1.80 5.62
CA GLN A 145 14.64 -1.08 6.06
C GLN A 145 15.00 -0.07 7.14
N ALA A 146 14.75 1.21 6.86
CA ALA A 146 14.83 2.29 7.83
C ALA A 146 13.55 2.36 8.66
N GLY A 147 13.64 2.87 9.89
CA GLY A 147 12.46 3.24 10.68
C GLY A 147 12.11 4.72 10.52
N GLN A 148 10.91 5.17 10.91
CA GLN A 148 9.74 4.36 11.26
C GLN A 148 8.97 3.89 10.01
N GLN A 149 8.46 2.66 10.03
CA GLN A 149 7.53 2.18 9.01
C GLN A 149 6.09 2.45 9.46
N PRO A 150 5.23 2.99 8.57
CA PRO A 150 3.86 3.36 8.94
C PRO A 150 2.91 2.16 9.06
N ARG A 151 3.36 0.96 8.70
CA ARG A 151 2.58 -0.28 8.72
C ARG A 151 3.49 -1.50 8.79
N GLU A 152 2.94 -2.60 9.28
CA GLU A 152 3.57 -3.92 9.28
C GLU A 152 3.85 -4.42 7.84
N ARG A 153 4.94 -5.18 7.65
CA ARG A 153 5.41 -5.67 6.32
C ARG A 153 5.72 -7.17 6.29
N ASP A 154 5.01 -7.96 7.09
CA ASP A 154 5.11 -9.41 7.14
C ASP A 154 4.95 -10.09 5.76
N TYR A 155 4.09 -9.54 4.89
CA TYR A 155 3.86 -10.05 3.53
C TYR A 155 5.13 -10.14 2.66
N ALA A 156 6.16 -9.34 2.94
CA ALA A 156 7.43 -9.40 2.20
C ALA A 156 8.22 -10.69 2.47
N TYR A 157 7.92 -11.40 3.55
CA TYR A 157 8.68 -12.56 4.02
C TYR A 157 7.93 -13.89 3.91
N VAL A 158 6.75 -13.90 3.30
CA VAL A 158 5.89 -15.11 3.19
C VAL A 158 6.64 -16.29 2.55
N GLY A 159 7.56 -16.02 1.62
CA GLY A 159 8.39 -17.06 1.01
C GLY A 159 9.23 -17.84 2.03
N SER A 160 9.76 -17.18 3.07
CA SER A 160 10.56 -17.87 4.09
C SER A 160 9.67 -18.67 5.03
N PHE A 161 8.43 -18.23 5.24
CA PHE A 161 7.44 -18.97 6.03
C PHE A 161 7.07 -20.28 5.33
N TYR A 162 6.91 -20.27 4.01
CA TYR A 162 6.72 -21.49 3.22
C TYR A 162 7.92 -22.43 3.30
N ALA A 163 9.15 -21.91 3.18
CA ALA A 163 10.35 -22.72 3.31
C ALA A 163 10.45 -23.38 4.70
N PHE A 164 10.04 -22.67 5.76
CA PHE A 164 10.02 -23.23 7.12
C PHE A 164 8.91 -24.27 7.32
N ALA A 165 7.74 -24.07 6.70
CA ALA A 165 6.64 -25.05 6.73
C ALA A 165 7.03 -26.41 6.11
N ILE A 166 7.92 -26.41 5.10
CA ILE A 166 8.50 -27.66 4.56
C ILE A 166 9.26 -28.39 5.67
N TRP A 167 10.07 -27.69 6.47
CA TRP A 167 10.75 -28.31 7.60
C TRP A 167 9.78 -28.79 8.68
N ILE A 168 8.68 -28.09 8.96
CA ILE A 168 7.63 -28.60 9.86
C ILE A 168 7.12 -29.96 9.38
N GLY A 169 6.82 -30.10 8.08
CA GLY A 169 6.40 -31.37 7.48
C GLY A 169 7.45 -32.47 7.63
N LEU A 170 8.74 -32.16 7.40
CA LEU A 170 9.84 -33.10 7.61
C LEU A 170 10.02 -33.47 9.09
N GLY A 171 9.67 -32.59 10.02
CA GLY A 171 9.64 -32.86 11.46
C GLY A 171 8.67 -34.00 11.80
N VAL A 172 7.52 -34.08 11.12
CA VAL A 172 6.55 -35.18 11.30
C VAL A 172 7.18 -36.53 10.96
N ILE A 173 8.00 -36.59 9.91
CA ILE A 173 8.72 -37.81 9.51
C ILE A 173 9.72 -38.22 10.59
N TRP A 174 10.44 -37.26 11.18
CA TRP A 174 11.34 -37.56 12.30
C TRP A 174 10.60 -38.11 13.53
N VAL A 175 9.43 -37.54 13.87
CA VAL A 175 8.61 -38.03 14.99
C VAL A 175 8.16 -39.47 14.74
N LYS A 176 7.70 -39.75 13.51
CA LYS A 176 7.35 -41.10 13.07
C LYS A 176 8.51 -42.08 13.25
N GLU A 177 9.67 -41.79 12.69
CA GLU A 177 10.84 -42.68 12.80
C GLU A 177 11.30 -42.87 14.26
N THR A 178 11.08 -41.87 15.10
CA THR A 178 11.38 -41.97 16.54
C THR A 178 10.40 -42.93 17.22
N PHE A 179 9.11 -42.87 16.90
CA PHE A 179 8.11 -43.80 17.44
C PHE A 179 8.28 -45.22 16.91
N GLU A 180 8.73 -45.41 15.67
CA GLU A 180 9.04 -46.74 15.12
C GLU A 180 10.08 -47.53 15.94
N LYS A 181 10.89 -46.87 16.77
CA LYS A 181 11.81 -47.53 17.70
C LYS A 181 11.11 -48.24 18.86
N PHE A 182 9.88 -47.86 19.16
CA PHE A 182 9.12 -48.32 20.33
C PHE A 182 7.77 -48.97 19.97
N MET A 183 7.31 -48.84 18.72
CA MET A 183 6.05 -49.42 18.25
C MET A 183 6.09 -49.84 16.77
N ARG A 184 5.09 -50.61 16.32
CA ARG A 184 5.00 -51.08 14.92
C ARG A 184 4.78 -49.92 13.96
N ALA A 185 5.37 -50.00 12.76
CA ALA A 185 5.33 -48.93 11.76
C ALA A 185 3.92 -48.38 11.42
N PRO A 186 2.86 -49.20 11.22
CA PRO A 186 1.52 -48.65 10.98
C PRO A 186 1.00 -47.83 12.17
N VAL A 187 1.28 -48.26 13.40
CA VAL A 187 0.87 -47.56 14.62
C VAL A 187 1.65 -46.26 14.77
N ALA A 188 2.97 -46.29 14.57
CA ALA A 188 3.82 -45.10 14.59
C ALA A 188 3.34 -44.04 13.58
N ASN A 189 2.99 -44.46 12.35
CA ASN A 189 2.44 -43.57 11.33
C ASN A 189 1.19 -42.82 11.84
N TYR A 190 0.18 -43.54 12.33
CA TYR A 190 -1.07 -42.91 12.79
C TYR A 190 -0.87 -42.05 14.03
N VAL A 191 -0.06 -42.50 15.00
CA VAL A 191 0.20 -41.76 16.24
C VAL A 191 0.96 -40.48 15.96
N SER A 192 2.01 -40.51 15.12
CA SER A 192 2.76 -39.31 14.76
C SER A 192 1.93 -38.32 13.96
N ALA A 193 1.14 -38.81 12.98
CA ALA A 193 0.23 -37.96 12.22
C ALA A 193 -0.79 -37.27 13.15
N GLY A 194 -1.46 -38.02 14.03
CA GLY A 194 -2.43 -37.48 14.99
C GLY A 194 -1.80 -36.49 15.97
N LEU A 195 -0.65 -36.84 16.56
CA LEU A 195 0.05 -35.97 17.50
C LEU A 195 0.49 -34.65 16.86
N CYS A 196 1.16 -34.72 15.70
CA CYS A 196 1.63 -33.51 15.02
C CYS A 196 0.48 -32.65 14.48
N LEU A 197 -0.61 -33.27 14.02
CA LEU A 197 -1.82 -32.56 13.59
C LEU A 197 -2.45 -31.77 14.75
N LEU A 198 -2.58 -32.41 15.92
CA LEU A 198 -3.12 -31.77 17.11
C LEU A 198 -2.19 -30.67 17.65
N ALA A 199 -0.88 -30.94 17.68
CA ALA A 199 0.11 -30.03 18.26
C ALA A 199 0.40 -28.79 17.40
N VAL A 200 0.20 -28.86 16.07
CA VAL A 200 0.54 -27.75 15.16
C VAL A 200 -0.71 -27.22 14.44
N PRO A 201 -1.25 -27.84 13.37
CA PRO A 201 -2.40 -27.26 12.66
C PRO A 201 -3.64 -26.99 13.52
N VAL A 202 -4.01 -27.87 14.45
CA VAL A 202 -5.21 -27.68 15.27
C VAL A 202 -5.04 -26.53 16.27
N ILE A 203 -3.86 -26.41 16.90
CA ILE A 203 -3.57 -25.27 17.79
C ILE A 203 -3.52 -23.97 16.99
N MET A 204 -2.84 -23.94 15.85
CA MET A 204 -2.80 -22.75 14.98
C MET A 204 -4.22 -22.35 14.55
N GLY A 205 -5.02 -23.31 14.07
CA GLY A 205 -6.41 -23.06 13.71
C GLY A 205 -7.25 -22.58 14.90
N ASN A 206 -7.08 -23.15 16.09
CA ASN A 206 -7.84 -22.71 17.27
C ASN A 206 -7.44 -21.30 17.73
N GLN A 207 -6.15 -20.96 17.67
CA GLN A 207 -5.64 -19.69 18.16
C GLN A 207 -5.79 -18.55 17.16
N GLU A 208 -5.79 -18.82 15.85
CA GLU A 208 -5.70 -17.79 14.82
C GLU A 208 -6.93 -17.70 13.89
N TRP A 209 -7.97 -18.50 14.11
CA TRP A 209 -9.12 -18.45 13.19
C TRP A 209 -9.91 -17.15 13.30
N ASP A 210 -10.14 -16.67 14.52
CA ASP A 210 -10.99 -15.50 14.77
C ASP A 210 -10.29 -14.17 14.47
N ASP A 211 -8.96 -14.13 14.58
CA ASP A 211 -8.13 -12.98 14.20
C ASP A 211 -7.79 -12.96 12.70
N HIS A 212 -7.96 -14.06 11.97
CA HIS A 212 -7.91 -14.11 10.51
C HIS A 212 -9.27 -13.98 9.83
N ASP A 213 -10.37 -14.14 10.57
CA ASP A 213 -11.70 -13.88 10.05
C ASP A 213 -11.84 -12.39 9.65
N ARG A 214 -12.11 -12.16 8.37
CA ARG A 214 -12.35 -10.83 7.78
C ARG A 214 -13.80 -10.66 7.32
N SER A 215 -14.68 -11.64 7.57
CA SER A 215 -16.07 -11.67 7.08
C SER A 215 -16.92 -10.46 7.47
N LYS A 216 -16.58 -9.80 8.58
CA LYS A 216 -17.26 -8.60 9.10
C LYS A 216 -16.54 -7.29 8.76
N LYS A 217 -15.42 -7.31 8.03
CA LYS A 217 -14.70 -6.08 7.63
C LYS A 217 -15.35 -5.49 6.38
N THR A 218 -16.45 -4.78 6.56
CA THR A 218 -17.26 -4.23 5.44
C THR A 218 -16.95 -2.78 5.11
N LEU A 219 -16.30 -2.03 6.02
CA LEU A 219 -16.09 -0.57 5.89
C LEU A 219 -15.59 -0.13 4.51
N ALA A 220 -14.54 -0.78 3.98
CA ALA A 220 -13.97 -0.40 2.69
C ALA A 220 -14.98 -0.59 1.54
N ARG A 221 -15.68 -1.73 1.52
CA ARG A 221 -16.71 -2.03 0.53
C ARG A 221 -17.90 -1.08 0.65
N ASP A 222 -18.39 -0.90 1.88
CA ASP A 222 -19.57 -0.07 2.14
C ASP A 222 -19.28 1.40 1.77
N LEU A 223 -18.09 1.91 2.10
CA LEU A 223 -17.65 3.25 1.70
C LEU A 223 -17.54 3.40 0.17
N ALA A 224 -17.00 2.39 -0.53
CA ALA A 224 -16.95 2.40 -1.99
C ALA A 224 -18.35 2.44 -2.61
N LYS A 225 -19.28 1.65 -2.07
CA LYS A 225 -20.68 1.67 -2.48
C LYS A 225 -21.30 3.04 -2.23
N ASP A 226 -21.08 3.64 -1.07
CA ASP A 226 -21.61 4.98 -0.73
C ASP A 226 -21.09 6.05 -1.69
N TYR A 227 -19.79 6.05 -2.03
CA TYR A 227 -19.24 6.95 -3.05
C TYR A 227 -19.91 6.77 -4.41
N LEU A 228 -20.01 5.52 -4.88
CA LEU A 228 -20.56 5.19 -6.19
C LEU A 228 -22.06 5.53 -6.28
N GLU A 229 -22.85 5.17 -5.26
CA GLU A 229 -24.30 5.41 -5.24
C GLU A 229 -24.64 6.90 -5.04
N SER A 230 -23.76 7.67 -4.40
CA SER A 230 -23.92 9.12 -4.26
C SER A 230 -23.60 9.90 -5.55
N CYS A 231 -22.86 9.30 -6.48
CA CYS A 231 -22.55 9.93 -7.76
C CYS A 231 -23.80 9.99 -8.66
N PRO A 232 -24.07 11.10 -9.38
CA PRO A 232 -25.13 11.12 -10.38
C PRO A 232 -24.86 10.11 -11.52
N PRO A 233 -25.86 9.77 -12.34
CA PRO A 233 -25.67 8.82 -13.46
C PRO A 233 -24.53 9.24 -14.40
N ASN A 234 -23.72 8.28 -14.85
CA ASN A 234 -22.61 8.46 -15.80
C ASN A 234 -21.50 9.45 -15.34
N ALA A 235 -21.40 9.68 -14.03
CA ALA A 235 -20.38 10.56 -13.44
C ALA A 235 -18.94 10.07 -13.66
N MET A 236 -18.01 11.00 -13.53
CA MET A 236 -16.57 10.75 -13.45
C MET A 236 -16.15 11.00 -12.00
N LEU A 237 -15.76 9.94 -11.29
CA LEU A 237 -15.35 9.98 -9.89
C LEU A 237 -13.83 9.94 -9.80
N PHE A 238 -13.22 11.05 -9.41
CA PHE A 238 -11.79 11.13 -9.16
C PHE A 238 -11.45 10.57 -7.78
N SER A 239 -10.58 9.56 -7.74
CA SER A 239 -10.00 8.99 -6.52
C SER A 239 -8.53 9.41 -6.37
N PHE A 240 -8.05 9.49 -5.13
CA PHE A 240 -6.75 10.08 -4.82
C PHE A 240 -5.74 9.11 -4.23
N GLY A 241 -6.17 7.99 -3.64
CA GLY A 241 -5.29 7.04 -2.99
C GLY A 241 -5.62 5.58 -3.31
N ASP A 242 -4.87 4.68 -2.68
CA ASP A 242 -5.13 3.24 -2.80
C ASP A 242 -6.36 2.83 -1.96
N ASN A 243 -6.59 3.54 -0.85
CA ASN A 243 -7.63 3.22 0.12
C ASN A 243 -9.06 3.54 -0.36
N ASP A 244 -9.22 4.47 -1.29
CA ASP A 244 -10.48 4.74 -1.98
C ASP A 244 -10.55 3.99 -3.32
N THR A 245 -9.46 3.97 -4.10
CA THR A 245 -9.43 3.34 -5.43
C THR A 245 -9.71 1.84 -5.42
N TYR A 246 -8.98 1.04 -4.64
CA TYR A 246 -9.13 -0.42 -4.72
C TYR A 246 -10.52 -0.90 -4.26
N PRO A 247 -11.12 -0.34 -3.19
CA PRO A 247 -12.49 -0.68 -2.85
C PRO A 247 -13.50 -0.28 -3.93
N LEU A 248 -13.32 0.87 -4.59
CA LEU A 248 -14.15 1.30 -5.73
C LEU A 248 -14.09 0.29 -6.87
N TRP A 249 -12.90 -0.12 -7.29
CA TRP A 249 -12.73 -1.14 -8.33
C TRP A 249 -13.34 -2.48 -7.93
N TYR A 250 -13.15 -2.93 -6.68
CA TYR A 250 -13.80 -4.15 -6.20
C TYR A 250 -15.33 -4.06 -6.30
N ALA A 251 -15.92 -2.96 -5.84
CA ALA A 251 -17.38 -2.76 -5.89
C ALA A 251 -17.92 -2.78 -7.32
N GLN A 252 -17.18 -2.23 -8.29
CA GLN A 252 -17.57 -2.24 -9.70
C GLN A 252 -17.36 -3.61 -10.35
N GLU A 253 -16.14 -4.14 -10.29
CA GLU A 253 -15.73 -5.31 -11.09
C GLU A 253 -16.21 -6.64 -10.50
N VAL A 254 -16.40 -6.71 -9.18
CA VAL A 254 -16.85 -7.93 -8.49
C VAL A 254 -18.32 -7.85 -8.12
N GLU A 255 -18.77 -6.74 -7.54
CA GLU A 255 -20.15 -6.60 -7.07
C GLU A 255 -21.10 -5.96 -8.10
N GLY A 256 -20.58 -5.45 -9.21
CA GLY A 256 -21.39 -4.87 -10.29
C GLY A 256 -22.09 -3.56 -9.92
N ILE A 257 -21.59 -2.85 -8.91
CA ILE A 257 -22.22 -1.63 -8.39
C ILE A 257 -21.83 -0.45 -9.28
N ARG A 258 -22.84 0.25 -9.82
CA ARG A 258 -22.67 1.49 -10.62
C ARG A 258 -21.58 1.39 -11.71
N PRO A 259 -21.65 0.40 -12.62
CA PRO A 259 -20.70 0.26 -13.73
C PRO A 259 -20.77 1.40 -14.76
N ASP A 260 -21.73 2.32 -14.59
CA ASP A 260 -21.87 3.56 -15.36
C ASP A 260 -20.92 4.68 -14.90
N VAL A 261 -20.52 4.68 -13.62
CA VAL A 261 -19.58 5.68 -13.08
C VAL A 261 -18.17 5.31 -13.50
N ARG A 262 -17.39 6.26 -14.00
CA ARG A 262 -15.95 6.04 -14.26
C ARG A 262 -15.15 6.42 -13.02
N VAL A 263 -14.45 5.46 -12.42
CA VAL A 263 -13.40 5.75 -11.43
C VAL A 263 -12.13 6.19 -12.16
N VAL A 264 -11.67 7.40 -11.85
CA VAL A 264 -10.48 8.02 -12.43
C VAL A 264 -9.43 8.23 -11.33
N VAL A 265 -8.32 7.50 -11.41
CA VAL A 265 -7.30 7.45 -10.36
C VAL A 265 -6.27 8.54 -10.58
N ASN A 266 -6.31 9.60 -9.77
CA ASN A 266 -5.43 10.76 -9.90
C ASN A 266 -3.94 10.38 -9.86
N SER A 267 -3.55 9.47 -8.95
CA SER A 267 -2.15 9.04 -8.82
C SER A 267 -1.61 8.33 -10.08
N LEU A 268 -2.50 7.73 -10.89
CA LEU A 268 -2.15 7.06 -12.14
C LEU A 268 -2.25 8.00 -13.35
N LEU A 269 -3.02 9.10 -13.27
CA LEU A 269 -3.12 10.10 -14.34
C LEU A 269 -1.78 10.77 -14.69
N GLY A 270 -0.77 10.66 -13.83
CA GLY A 270 0.59 11.07 -14.15
C GLY A 270 1.32 10.15 -15.15
N THR A 271 0.71 9.03 -15.54
CA THR A 271 1.33 8.07 -16.46
C THR A 271 0.64 8.09 -17.83
N ASP A 272 1.42 7.91 -18.89
CA ASP A 272 0.93 7.93 -20.26
C ASP A 272 -0.04 6.78 -20.56
N TRP A 273 0.24 5.58 -20.05
CA TRP A 273 -0.62 4.42 -20.24
C TRP A 273 -2.02 4.62 -19.64
N TYR A 274 -2.12 5.19 -18.43
CA TYR A 274 -3.42 5.36 -17.76
C TYR A 274 -4.25 6.47 -18.41
N MET A 275 -3.62 7.59 -18.79
CA MET A 275 -4.29 8.61 -19.59
C MET A 275 -4.80 8.08 -20.93
N ASN A 276 -4.03 7.20 -21.58
CA ASN A 276 -4.49 6.54 -22.81
C ASN A 276 -5.62 5.52 -22.53
N GLU A 277 -5.67 4.91 -21.34
CA GLU A 277 -6.75 4.02 -20.94
C GLU A 277 -8.12 4.72 -20.92
N LEU A 278 -8.15 6.03 -20.64
CA LEU A 278 -9.38 6.82 -20.68
C LEU A 278 -10.02 6.88 -22.07
N ARG A 279 -9.27 6.61 -23.13
CA ARG A 279 -9.76 6.57 -24.52
C ARG A 279 -10.57 5.31 -24.85
N TYR A 280 -10.62 4.34 -23.93
CA TYR A 280 -11.40 3.12 -24.11
C TYR A 280 -12.67 3.15 -23.27
N LYS A 281 -13.70 2.49 -23.78
CA LYS A 281 -14.91 2.19 -23.01
C LYS A 281 -14.55 1.17 -21.94
N ILE A 282 -14.87 1.47 -20.69
CA ILE A 282 -14.76 0.53 -19.57
C ILE A 282 -16.14 0.41 -18.93
N ASN A 283 -16.59 -0.83 -18.75
CA ASN A 283 -17.94 -1.15 -18.29
C ASN A 283 -19.02 -0.43 -19.13
N GLN A 284 -19.88 0.36 -18.49
CA GLN A 284 -20.92 1.15 -19.15
C GLN A 284 -20.48 2.60 -19.41
N SER A 285 -19.35 3.04 -18.84
CA SER A 285 -18.81 4.37 -19.09
C SER A 285 -18.24 4.48 -20.50
N ALA A 286 -18.74 5.46 -21.26
CA ALA A 286 -18.18 5.83 -22.55
C ALA A 286 -16.71 6.29 -22.43
N PRO A 287 -15.94 6.21 -23.53
CA PRO A 287 -14.60 6.81 -23.62
C PRO A 287 -14.60 8.30 -23.28
N PHE A 288 -13.46 8.78 -22.79
CA PHE A 288 -13.21 10.19 -22.55
C PHE A 288 -12.67 10.83 -23.83
N ASP A 289 -13.00 12.10 -24.03
CA ASP A 289 -12.23 12.94 -24.93
C ASP A 289 -10.98 13.42 -24.19
N VAL A 290 -9.81 13.03 -24.68
CA VAL A 290 -8.52 13.34 -24.06
C VAL A 290 -7.79 14.31 -24.97
N ILE A 291 -7.60 15.53 -24.48
CA ILE A 291 -7.07 16.69 -25.24
C ILE A 291 -5.69 16.41 -25.85
N PHE A 292 -4.76 15.91 -25.04
CA PHE A 292 -3.40 15.62 -25.49
C PHE A 292 -3.36 14.34 -26.30
N THR A 293 -2.58 14.26 -27.38
CA THR A 293 -2.36 13.01 -28.13
C THR A 293 -1.46 12.03 -27.36
N PRO A 294 -1.45 10.73 -27.69
CA PRO A 294 -0.54 9.76 -27.06
C PRO A 294 0.94 10.21 -27.10
N GLU A 295 1.38 10.79 -28.23
CA GLU A 295 2.76 11.25 -28.43
C GLU A 295 3.11 12.47 -27.58
N GLN A 296 2.11 13.28 -27.20
CA GLN A 296 2.27 14.45 -26.35
C GLN A 296 2.44 14.07 -24.86
N ILE A 297 1.93 12.92 -24.43
CA ILE A 297 2.02 12.48 -23.03
C ILE A 297 3.05 11.38 -22.77
N GLN A 298 3.63 10.81 -23.83
CA GLN A 298 4.53 9.66 -23.76
C GLN A 298 5.75 9.88 -22.86
N GLY A 299 6.04 8.89 -22.01
CA GLY A 299 7.19 8.92 -21.11
C GLY A 299 7.17 10.15 -20.21
N ASN A 300 8.28 10.89 -20.15
CA ASN A 300 8.43 12.03 -19.23
C ASN A 300 7.92 13.37 -19.81
N LYS A 301 7.36 13.38 -21.03
CA LYS A 301 6.87 14.62 -21.65
C LYS A 301 5.76 15.23 -20.81
N ARG A 302 5.85 16.51 -20.45
CA ARG A 302 4.86 17.23 -19.63
C ARG A 302 4.71 16.68 -18.19
N ASP A 303 5.68 15.94 -17.68
CA ASP A 303 5.72 15.57 -16.25
C ASP A 303 5.66 16.81 -15.35
N ILE A 304 6.30 17.89 -15.81
CA ILE A 304 6.26 19.22 -15.20
C ILE A 304 5.98 20.24 -16.31
N THR A 305 4.98 21.09 -16.08
CA THR A 305 4.69 22.26 -16.93
C THR A 305 4.82 23.52 -16.09
N TYR A 306 5.73 24.41 -16.46
CA TYR A 306 6.02 25.61 -15.69
C TYR A 306 5.02 26.72 -15.99
N ILE A 307 4.60 27.41 -14.95
CA ILE A 307 3.71 28.56 -15.06
C ILE A 307 4.57 29.81 -15.20
N THR A 308 4.82 30.22 -16.44
CA THR A 308 5.75 31.29 -16.80
C THR A 308 5.04 32.32 -17.68
N PRO A 309 4.90 33.58 -17.24
CA PRO A 309 4.29 34.62 -18.07
C PRO A 309 4.99 34.77 -19.43
N LEU A 310 4.19 34.74 -20.51
CA LEU A 310 4.68 34.94 -21.88
C LEU A 310 4.12 36.23 -22.51
N PRO A 311 4.85 36.85 -23.46
CA PRO A 311 4.34 37.99 -24.21
C PRO A 311 3.01 37.68 -24.91
N GLY A 312 2.08 38.64 -24.90
CA GLY A 312 0.76 38.48 -25.51
C GLY A 312 -0.32 37.90 -24.58
N PHE A 313 0.03 37.53 -23.35
CA PHE A 313 -0.92 37.02 -22.35
C PHE A 313 -1.12 38.02 -21.19
N ASP A 314 -2.30 38.62 -21.13
CA ASP A 314 -2.75 39.42 -19.98
C ASP A 314 -3.02 38.52 -18.76
N GLN A 315 -2.28 38.73 -17.67
CA GLN A 315 -2.36 37.97 -16.43
C GLN A 315 -3.64 38.20 -15.63
N LYS A 316 -4.42 39.25 -15.95
CA LYS A 316 -5.69 39.56 -15.26
C LYS A 316 -6.90 38.91 -15.94
N LYS A 317 -6.74 38.44 -17.18
CA LYS A 317 -7.81 37.87 -18.01
C LYS A 317 -7.91 36.35 -17.80
N TYR A 318 -9.13 35.81 -17.83
CA TYR A 318 -9.39 34.37 -17.92
C TYR A 318 -9.28 33.89 -19.38
N TYR A 319 -8.58 32.77 -19.58
CA TYR A 319 -8.43 32.12 -20.88
C TYR A 319 -9.15 30.78 -20.88
N ASP A 320 -9.71 30.40 -22.03
CA ASP A 320 -10.36 29.09 -22.17
C ASP A 320 -9.36 27.96 -21.89
N LEU A 321 -9.72 27.08 -20.95
CA LEU A 321 -8.86 26.00 -20.49
C LEU A 321 -8.57 25.00 -21.60
N TYR A 322 -9.56 24.67 -22.44
CA TYR A 322 -9.38 23.72 -23.53
C TYR A 322 -8.36 24.26 -24.54
N ASP A 323 -8.50 25.53 -24.92
CA ASP A 323 -7.58 26.19 -25.85
C ASP A 323 -6.16 26.33 -25.28
N MET A 324 -6.01 26.65 -23.99
CA MET A 324 -4.69 26.71 -23.35
C MET A 324 -4.02 25.33 -23.32
N LEU A 325 -4.75 24.27 -22.98
CA LEU A 325 -4.18 22.93 -22.95
C LEU A 325 -3.85 22.42 -24.36
N LYS A 326 -4.74 22.61 -25.33
CA LYS A 326 -4.57 22.10 -26.70
C LYS A 326 -3.55 22.89 -27.52
N ASN A 327 -3.65 24.21 -27.52
CA ASN A 327 -2.92 25.07 -28.46
C ASN A 327 -1.66 25.70 -27.85
N VAL A 328 -1.50 25.66 -26.53
CA VAL A 328 -0.34 26.21 -25.82
C VAL A 328 0.47 25.09 -25.16
N VAL A 329 -0.07 24.44 -24.12
CA VAL A 329 0.66 23.38 -23.38
C VAL A 329 0.93 22.15 -24.27
N GLY A 330 -0.02 21.79 -25.13
CA GLY A 330 0.10 20.71 -26.11
C GLY A 330 1.00 21.06 -27.31
N SER A 331 1.38 22.32 -27.49
CA SER A 331 2.16 22.74 -28.65
C SER A 331 3.65 22.44 -28.49
N ASP A 332 4.31 22.14 -29.61
CA ASP A 332 5.77 22.04 -29.73
C ASP A 332 6.37 23.32 -30.35
N ASP A 333 5.57 24.40 -30.46
CA ASP A 333 6.05 25.70 -30.94
C ASP A 333 7.10 26.29 -29.96
N PRO A 334 8.29 26.70 -30.44
CA PRO A 334 9.35 27.30 -29.63
C PRO A 334 8.91 28.46 -28.72
N LYS A 335 7.81 29.14 -29.02
CA LYS A 335 7.29 30.22 -28.14
C LYS A 335 6.64 29.70 -26.85
N TYR A 336 6.22 28.42 -26.80
CA TYR A 336 5.50 27.81 -25.69
C TYR A 336 6.28 26.71 -24.97
N ILE A 337 7.53 26.51 -25.39
CA ILE A 337 8.45 25.55 -24.79
C ILE A 337 9.75 26.25 -24.40
N GLN A 338 10.40 25.72 -23.38
CA GLN A 338 11.74 26.11 -22.98
C GLN A 338 12.64 24.89 -23.04
N GLN A 339 13.76 24.99 -23.76
CA GLN A 339 14.75 23.93 -23.76
C GLN A 339 15.66 24.08 -22.54
N GLN A 340 15.78 23.02 -21.76
CA GLN A 340 16.71 22.93 -20.63
C GLN A 340 17.50 21.63 -20.77
N ASP A 341 18.79 21.73 -21.08
CA ASP A 341 19.66 20.61 -21.40
C ASP A 341 19.07 19.69 -22.50
N GLU A 342 18.84 18.41 -22.20
CA GLU A 342 18.21 17.44 -23.11
C GLU A 342 16.68 17.43 -23.02
N ASP A 343 16.09 18.18 -22.08
CA ASP A 343 14.65 18.20 -21.82
C ASP A 343 13.94 19.40 -22.47
N ILE A 344 12.73 19.15 -22.95
CA ILE A 344 11.80 20.17 -23.44
C ILE A 344 10.74 20.41 -22.36
N LEU A 345 10.71 21.63 -21.83
CA LEU A 345 9.76 22.05 -20.81
C LEU A 345 8.58 22.78 -21.46
N ASN A 346 7.36 22.32 -21.20
CA ASN A 346 6.16 23.01 -21.66
C ASN A 346 5.80 24.15 -20.69
N LEU A 347 5.23 25.24 -21.24
CA LEU A 347 4.89 26.43 -20.48
C LEU A 347 3.37 26.67 -20.47
N LEU A 348 2.86 27.09 -19.32
CA LEU A 348 1.52 27.64 -19.14
C LEU A 348 1.65 29.15 -18.85
N PRO A 349 1.18 30.03 -19.74
CA PRO A 349 1.48 31.47 -19.65
C PRO A 349 0.66 32.25 -18.62
N VAL A 350 -0.39 31.64 -18.05
CA VAL A 350 -1.38 32.31 -17.20
C VAL A 350 -1.84 31.41 -16.08
N LYS A 351 -2.30 32.02 -14.98
CA LYS A 351 -2.90 31.31 -13.83
C LYS A 351 -4.43 31.32 -13.81
N LYS A 352 -5.04 32.11 -14.69
CA LYS A 352 -6.48 32.36 -14.74
C LYS A 352 -7.09 31.67 -15.94
N LEU A 353 -7.81 30.59 -15.70
CA LEU A 353 -8.38 29.72 -16.71
C LEU A 353 -9.89 29.65 -16.52
N SER A 354 -10.66 29.50 -17.58
CA SER A 354 -12.10 29.28 -17.48
C SER A 354 -12.60 28.18 -18.40
N VAL A 355 -13.72 27.58 -18.00
CA VAL A 355 -14.46 26.60 -18.79
C VAL A 355 -15.88 27.15 -18.97
N PRO A 356 -16.31 27.49 -20.20
CA PRO A 356 -17.64 28.03 -20.42
C PRO A 356 -18.72 27.00 -20.08
N VAL A 357 -19.80 27.43 -19.43
CA VAL A 357 -20.94 26.57 -19.09
C VAL A 357 -22.02 26.74 -20.14
N ASP A 358 -22.33 25.65 -20.85
CA ASP A 358 -23.49 25.63 -21.74
C ASP A 358 -24.76 25.28 -20.93
N LEU A 359 -25.59 26.31 -20.69
CA LEU A 359 -26.83 26.19 -19.94
C LEU A 359 -27.79 25.16 -20.54
N ALA A 360 -27.80 25.01 -21.87
CA ALA A 360 -28.67 24.04 -22.54
C ALA A 360 -28.23 22.61 -22.19
N THR A 361 -26.93 22.31 -22.29
CA THR A 361 -26.39 20.99 -21.94
C THR A 361 -26.62 20.62 -20.48
N VAL A 362 -26.29 21.51 -19.53
CA VAL A 362 -26.41 21.21 -18.09
C VAL A 362 -27.86 21.07 -17.61
N LYS A 363 -28.81 21.70 -18.29
CA LYS A 363 -30.24 21.48 -18.05
C LYS A 363 -30.72 20.18 -18.69
N ALA A 364 -30.27 19.87 -19.91
CA ALA A 364 -30.70 18.69 -20.64
C ALA A 364 -30.25 17.38 -19.99
N ASN A 365 -29.09 17.36 -19.32
CA ASN A 365 -28.58 16.16 -18.64
C ASN A 365 -28.97 16.06 -17.15
N GLY A 366 -29.84 16.95 -16.67
CA GLY A 366 -30.43 16.86 -15.32
C GLY A 366 -29.48 17.23 -14.18
N MET A 367 -28.36 17.92 -14.45
CA MET A 367 -27.44 18.40 -13.41
C MET A 367 -27.91 19.68 -12.72
N VAL A 368 -28.92 20.37 -13.27
CA VAL A 368 -29.49 21.60 -12.73
C VAL A 368 -30.91 21.32 -12.26
N HIS A 369 -31.17 21.52 -10.96
CA HIS A 369 -32.48 21.37 -10.34
C HIS A 369 -33.26 22.69 -10.38
N GLU A 370 -34.57 22.61 -10.14
CA GLU A 370 -35.41 23.80 -10.04
C GLU A 370 -34.97 24.67 -8.86
N GLY A 371 -34.69 25.95 -9.14
CA GLY A 371 -34.18 26.91 -8.14
C GLY A 371 -32.66 27.06 -8.13
N ASP A 372 -31.91 26.22 -8.84
CA ASP A 372 -30.46 26.33 -8.90
C ASP A 372 -29.99 27.57 -9.67
N SER A 373 -28.99 28.26 -9.11
CA SER A 373 -28.23 29.29 -9.79
C SER A 373 -27.10 28.67 -10.59
N VAL A 374 -27.07 28.88 -11.91
CA VAL A 374 -26.02 28.35 -12.80
C VAL A 374 -25.05 29.46 -13.19
N LEU A 375 -23.76 29.22 -12.98
CA LEU A 375 -22.70 30.12 -13.44
C LEU A 375 -22.54 30.03 -14.97
N SER A 376 -22.16 31.14 -15.61
CA SER A 376 -21.90 31.17 -17.06
C SER A 376 -20.57 30.52 -17.45
N GLU A 377 -19.63 30.43 -16.52
CA GLU A 377 -18.33 29.80 -16.68
C GLU A 377 -17.81 29.33 -15.32
N LEU A 378 -17.07 28.23 -15.31
CA LEU A 378 -16.22 27.84 -14.19
C LEU A 378 -14.92 28.64 -14.29
N LYS A 379 -14.58 29.39 -13.25
CA LYS A 379 -13.31 30.12 -13.15
C LYS A 379 -12.34 29.34 -12.27
N ILE A 380 -11.13 29.15 -12.77
CA ILE A 380 -10.04 28.43 -12.10
C ILE A 380 -8.88 29.41 -11.94
N ASP A 381 -8.50 29.65 -10.70
CA ASP A 381 -7.34 30.46 -10.33
C ASP A 381 -6.29 29.52 -9.71
N ILE A 382 -5.20 29.24 -10.43
CA ILE A 382 -4.16 28.33 -9.93
C ILE A 382 -3.40 28.99 -8.77
N PRO A 383 -3.49 28.46 -7.53
CA PRO A 383 -3.00 29.15 -6.34
C PRO A 383 -1.49 28.97 -6.17
N ASN A 384 -0.71 30.07 -6.14
CA ASN A 384 0.71 30.16 -5.72
C ASN A 384 1.70 29.06 -6.18
N ARG A 385 1.37 28.24 -7.17
CA ARG A 385 2.25 27.24 -7.77
C ARG A 385 3.08 27.87 -8.89
N SER A 386 4.30 27.38 -9.07
CA SER A 386 5.18 27.73 -10.19
C SER A 386 5.16 26.69 -11.32
N TYR A 387 4.50 25.55 -11.09
CA TYR A 387 4.35 24.48 -12.07
C TYR A 387 3.09 23.66 -11.78
N LEU A 388 2.65 22.91 -12.79
CA LEU A 388 1.66 21.84 -12.72
C LEU A 388 2.35 20.51 -13.06
N LEU A 389 1.93 19.45 -12.39
CA LEU A 389 2.33 18.09 -12.73
C LEU A 389 1.42 17.53 -13.84
N LYS A 390 1.89 16.48 -14.52
CA LYS A 390 1.12 15.80 -15.57
C LYS A 390 -0.27 15.35 -15.12
N ASN A 391 -0.42 14.87 -13.90
CA ASN A 391 -1.73 14.48 -13.36
C ASN A 391 -2.65 15.69 -13.14
N ASP A 392 -2.12 16.86 -12.73
CA ASP A 392 -2.89 18.11 -12.63
C ASP A 392 -3.43 18.49 -14.04
N LEU A 393 -2.56 18.45 -15.05
CA LEU A 393 -2.93 18.73 -16.44
C LEU A 393 -3.98 17.75 -16.97
N ALA A 394 -3.88 16.47 -16.61
CA ALA A 394 -4.82 15.45 -17.02
C ALA A 394 -6.22 15.71 -16.44
N ILE A 395 -6.32 16.09 -15.16
CA ILE A 395 -7.60 16.47 -14.54
C ILE A 395 -8.18 17.69 -15.27
N TYR A 396 -7.40 18.75 -15.46
CA TYR A 396 -7.86 19.92 -16.19
C TYR A 396 -8.27 19.61 -17.63
N ALA A 397 -7.55 18.71 -18.31
CA ALA A 397 -7.89 18.28 -19.66
C ALA A 397 -9.23 17.54 -19.70
N ILE A 398 -9.49 16.66 -18.72
CA ILE A 398 -10.78 15.97 -18.59
C ILE A 398 -11.91 16.97 -18.32
N ILE A 399 -11.71 17.92 -17.40
CA ILE A 399 -12.71 18.96 -17.10
C ILE A 399 -13.03 19.79 -18.34
N ALA A 400 -12.00 20.24 -19.06
CA ALA A 400 -12.16 21.08 -20.24
C ALA A 400 -12.83 20.34 -21.40
N ALA A 401 -12.47 19.08 -21.66
CA ALA A 401 -13.03 18.28 -22.74
C ALA A 401 -14.42 17.68 -22.43
N ASN A 402 -14.84 17.70 -21.16
CA ASN A 402 -16.13 17.15 -20.74
C ASN A 402 -17.32 17.90 -21.37
N HIS A 403 -17.18 19.20 -21.66
CA HIS A 403 -18.28 20.08 -22.11
C HIS A 403 -19.55 19.92 -21.26
N TRP A 404 -19.37 19.68 -19.96
CA TRP A 404 -20.44 19.43 -19.00
C TRP A 404 -21.38 18.28 -19.35
N LYS A 405 -20.97 17.34 -20.21
CA LYS A 405 -21.79 16.18 -20.59
C LYS A 405 -21.91 15.17 -19.44
N ARG A 406 -20.88 15.07 -18.60
CA ARG A 406 -20.83 14.16 -17.46
C ARG A 406 -20.67 14.92 -16.14
N PRO A 407 -21.36 14.49 -15.08
CA PRO A 407 -21.09 14.97 -13.72
C PRO A 407 -19.65 14.66 -13.31
N ILE A 408 -19.04 15.54 -12.51
CA ILE A 408 -17.69 15.38 -11.97
C ILE A 408 -17.80 15.27 -10.45
N CYS A 409 -17.23 14.21 -9.89
CA CYS A 409 -17.25 13.90 -8.46
C CYS A 409 -15.82 13.64 -7.97
N PHE A 410 -15.57 13.85 -6.68
CA PHE A 410 -14.28 13.64 -6.04
C PHE A 410 -14.50 12.87 -4.74
N THR A 411 -13.62 11.91 -4.43
CA THR A 411 -13.68 11.16 -3.16
C THR A 411 -13.21 11.99 -1.98
N SER A 412 -12.50 13.10 -2.21
CA SER A 412 -11.98 13.96 -1.14
C SER A 412 -12.00 15.44 -1.51
N THR A 413 -12.32 16.27 -0.53
CA THR A 413 -12.36 17.73 -0.63
C THR A 413 -11.00 18.38 -0.36
N GLN A 414 -10.13 17.72 0.40
CA GLN A 414 -8.80 18.25 0.73
C GLN A 414 -7.91 18.28 -0.50
N GLU A 415 -7.81 17.15 -1.21
CA GLU A 415 -7.01 17.03 -2.43
C GLU A 415 -7.60 17.88 -3.57
N LEU A 416 -8.92 18.14 -3.56
CA LEU A 416 -9.55 19.09 -4.46
C LEU A 416 -9.13 20.55 -4.17
N ALA A 417 -8.87 20.90 -2.91
CA ALA A 417 -8.40 22.24 -2.55
C ALA A 417 -6.93 22.48 -2.93
N ASP A 418 -6.15 21.41 -3.10
CA ASP A 418 -4.75 21.46 -3.52
C ASP A 418 -4.58 21.48 -5.07
N LEU A 419 -5.64 21.12 -5.80
CA LEU A 419 -5.77 21.23 -7.26
C LEU A 419 -6.08 22.66 -7.69
#